data_AF-K1PJQ7-F1
#
_entry.id   AF-K1PJQ7-F1
#
_cell.length_a   1.000
_cell.length_b   1.000
_cell.length_c   1.000
_cell.angle_alpha   90.00
_cell.angle_beta   90.00
_cell.angle_gamma   90.00
#
_symmetry.space_group_name_H-M   'P 1'
#
loop_
_entity.id
_entity.type
_entity.pdbx_description
1 polymer ?
#
loop_
_entity_poly.entity_id
_entity_poly.type
_entity_poly.pdbx_seq_one_letter_code
_entity_poly.pdbx_strand_id
1 'polypeptide(L)'
;IQVLKLYAWEPSFEEQILDIRKKELKVLRTMAFLNAFVSFTWTTAPFLVSLVTFAVFLLSNTRNILDAEKAFVSLSLFNILRFPMSMLPQVISNIVQVFEFKYLLLDILMHLVRK
;
A
#
# COMPACT_ATOMS: atom_id res chain seq x y z
N ILE A 1 -37.34 -11.87 2.09
CA ILE A 1 -37.62 -12.64 0.85
C ILE A 1 -39.11 -12.93 0.62
N GLN A 2 -39.88 -13.45 1.58
CA GLN A 2 -41.33 -13.71 1.37
C GLN A 2 -42.14 -12.46 0.99
N VAL A 3 -41.87 -11.32 1.61
CA VAL A 3 -42.54 -10.04 1.28
C VAL A 3 -42.16 -9.53 -0.12
N LEU A 4 -40.88 -9.67 -0.52
CA LEU A 4 -40.44 -9.27 -1.88
C LEU A 4 -41.10 -10.11 -2.98
N LYS A 5 -41.28 -11.42 -2.74
CA LYS A 5 -42.00 -12.33 -3.66
C LYS A 5 -43.49 -12.03 -3.77
N LEU A 6 -44.12 -11.66 -2.65
CA LEU A 6 -45.53 -11.26 -2.60
C LEU A 6 -45.85 -10.00 -3.43
N TYR A 7 -44.90 -9.07 -3.51
CA TYR A 7 -45.03 -7.81 -4.25
C TYR A 7 -44.31 -7.81 -5.61
N ALA A 8 -43.70 -8.93 -6.03
CA ALA A 8 -42.89 -9.06 -7.25
C ALA A 8 -41.78 -7.98 -7.39
N TRP A 9 -41.23 -7.51 -6.26
CA TRP A 9 -40.19 -6.47 -6.24
C TRP A 9 -38.75 -7.01 -6.42
N GLU A 10 -38.58 -8.32 -6.54
CA GLU A 10 -37.29 -8.98 -6.77
C GLU A 10 -36.43 -8.35 -7.89
N PRO A 11 -36.95 -8.09 -9.11
CA PRO A 11 -36.15 -7.49 -10.18
C PRO A 11 -35.71 -6.04 -9.88
N SER A 12 -36.54 -5.26 -9.19
CA SER A 12 -36.17 -3.88 -8.83
C SER A 12 -35.07 -3.82 -7.75
N PHE A 13 -35.10 -4.77 -6.81
CA PHE A 13 -34.02 -4.91 -5.82
C PHE A 13 -32.75 -5.49 -6.44
N GLU A 14 -32.87 -6.42 -7.37
CA GLU A 14 -31.74 -6.96 -8.13
C GLU A 14 -31.00 -5.87 -8.91
N GLU A 15 -31.74 -5.01 -9.61
CA GLU A 15 -31.17 -3.88 -10.36
C GLU A 15 -30.39 -2.92 -9.45
N GLN A 16 -30.94 -2.57 -8.29
CA GLN A 16 -30.25 -1.73 -7.31
C GLN A 16 -28.95 -2.35 -6.79
N ILE A 17 -28.97 -3.66 -6.49
CA ILE A 17 -27.78 -4.39 -6.04
C ILE A 17 -26.73 -4.43 -7.16
N LEU A 18 -27.14 -4.69 -8.39
CA LEU A 18 -26.24 -4.72 -9.55
C LEU A 18 -25.60 -3.34 -9.81
N ASP A 19 -26.33 -2.25 -9.62
CA ASP A 19 -25.79 -0.91 -9.79
C ASP A 19 -24.77 -0.54 -8.71
N ILE A 20 -25.00 -0.94 -7.45
CA ILE A 20 -24.00 -0.83 -6.39
C ILE A 20 -22.77 -1.70 -6.72
N ARG A 21 -22.98 -2.93 -7.19
CA ARG A 21 -21.91 -3.86 -7.57
C ARG A 21 -21.04 -3.31 -8.70
N LYS A 22 -21.63 -2.66 -9.71
CA LYS A 22 -20.87 -2.01 -10.80
C LYS A 22 -19.96 -0.90 -10.26
N LYS A 23 -20.45 -0.10 -9.31
CA LYS A 23 -19.65 0.96 -8.65
C LYS A 23 -18.50 0.37 -7.84
N GLU A 24 -18.77 -0.66 -7.04
CA GLU A 24 -17.78 -1.38 -6.26
C GLU A 24 -16.68 -1.97 -7.16
N LEU A 25 -17.06 -2.68 -8.23
CA LEU A 25 -16.12 -3.28 -9.19
C LEU A 25 -15.24 -2.25 -9.89
N LYS A 26 -15.76 -1.04 -10.15
CA LYS A 26 -14.96 0.06 -10.71
C LYS A 26 -13.86 0.50 -9.74
N VAL A 27 -14.18 0.63 -8.46
CA VAL A 27 -13.21 0.97 -7.41
C VAL A 27 -12.18 -0.14 -7.24
N LEU A 28 -12.63 -1.39 -7.13
CA LEU A 28 -11.75 -2.56 -7.00
C LEU A 28 -10.80 -2.70 -8.18
N ARG A 29 -11.27 -2.43 -9.41
CA ARG A 29 -10.42 -2.44 -10.60
C ARG A 29 -9.31 -1.38 -10.52
N THR A 30 -9.65 -0.14 -10.14
CA THR A 30 -8.66 0.92 -9.97
C THR A 30 -7.66 0.57 -8.87
N MET A 31 -8.12 0.03 -7.74
CA MET A 31 -7.24 -0.45 -6.67
C MET A 31 -6.33 -1.59 -7.13
N ALA A 32 -6.82 -2.52 -7.95
CA ALA A 32 -6.01 -3.59 -8.49
C ALA A 32 -4.87 -3.06 -9.37
N PHE A 33 -5.15 -2.08 -10.25
CA PHE A 33 -4.11 -1.43 -11.06
C PHE A 33 -3.07 -0.69 -10.21
N LEU A 34 -3.51 0.06 -9.20
CA LEU A 34 -2.62 0.76 -8.29
C LEU A 34 -1.73 -0.22 -7.52
N ASN A 35 -2.30 -1.29 -6.97
CA ASN A 35 -1.55 -2.33 -6.27
C ASN A 35 -0.55 -3.04 -7.19
N ALA A 36 -0.95 -3.35 -8.43
CA ALA A 36 -0.04 -3.93 -9.41
C ALA A 36 1.15 -3.01 -9.70
N PHE A 37 0.90 -1.71 -9.88
CA PHE A 37 1.95 -0.71 -10.10
C PHE A 37 2.89 -0.55 -8.89
N VAL A 38 2.33 -0.50 -7.68
CA VAL A 38 3.11 -0.45 -6.44
C VAL A 38 3.95 -1.71 -6.28
N SER A 39 3.38 -2.89 -6.53
CA SER A 39 4.10 -4.16 -6.46
C SER A 39 5.23 -4.25 -7.50
N PHE A 40 4.98 -3.81 -8.73
CA PHE A 40 5.99 -3.71 -9.77
C PHE A 40 7.14 -2.78 -9.38
N THR A 41 6.80 -1.62 -8.82
CA THR A 41 7.81 -0.67 -8.32
C THR A 41 8.61 -1.29 -7.18
N TRP A 42 7.96 -1.98 -6.23
CA TRP A 42 8.63 -2.58 -5.08
C TRP A 42 9.59 -3.72 -5.46
N THR A 43 9.23 -4.51 -6.46
CA THR A 43 10.06 -5.60 -6.99
C THR A 43 11.23 -5.09 -7.82
N THR A 44 11.03 -4.01 -8.58
CA THR A 44 12.05 -3.47 -9.51
C THR A 44 12.98 -2.43 -8.86
N ALA A 45 12.51 -1.70 -7.85
CA ALA A 45 13.26 -0.68 -7.12
C ALA A 45 14.68 -1.08 -6.73
N PRO A 46 14.96 -2.25 -6.13
CA PRO A 46 16.31 -2.56 -5.69
C PRO A 46 17.29 -2.87 -6.83
N PHE A 47 16.78 -3.38 -7.96
CA PHE A 47 17.59 -3.52 -9.17
C PHE A 47 17.98 -2.14 -9.71
N LEU A 48 17.02 -1.21 -9.76
CA LEU A 48 17.28 0.17 -10.17
C LEU A 48 18.24 0.88 -9.23
N VAL A 49 18.08 0.74 -7.91
CA VAL A 49 18.97 1.33 -6.90
C VAL A 49 20.39 0.80 -7.08
N SER A 50 20.55 -0.52 -7.25
CA SER A 50 21.87 -1.12 -7.46
C SER A 50 22.51 -0.64 -8.77
N LEU A 51 21.73 -0.59 -9.85
CA LEU A 51 22.17 -0.12 -11.16
C LEU A 51 22.63 1.34 -11.10
N VAL A 52 21.80 2.23 -10.54
CA VAL A 52 22.11 3.65 -10.42
C VAL A 52 23.32 3.87 -9.52
N THR A 53 23.42 3.15 -8.39
CA THR A 53 24.57 3.27 -7.49
C THR A 53 25.87 2.88 -8.19
N PHE A 54 25.90 1.74 -8.88
CA PHE A 54 27.10 1.30 -9.59
C PHE A 54 27.42 2.19 -10.79
N ALA A 55 26.41 2.65 -11.54
CA ALA A 55 26.60 3.60 -12.63
C ALA A 55 27.23 4.91 -12.13
N VAL A 56 26.70 5.49 -11.05
CA VAL A 56 27.26 6.71 -10.44
C VAL A 56 28.67 6.45 -9.88
N PHE A 57 28.91 5.30 -9.26
CA PHE A 57 30.23 4.94 -8.72
C PHE A 57 31.32 4.86 -9.80
N LEU A 58 30.99 4.29 -10.97
CA LEU A 58 31.88 4.20 -12.13
C LEU A 58 32.08 5.55 -12.82
N LEU A 59 31.03 6.37 -12.92
CA LEU A 59 31.11 7.69 -13.58
C LEU A 59 31.81 8.75 -12.73
N SER A 60 31.80 8.62 -11.40
CA SER A 60 32.36 9.62 -10.48
C SER A 60 33.89 9.71 -10.54
N ASN A 61 34.59 8.60 -10.75
CA ASN A 61 36.06 8.60 -10.88
C ASN A 61 36.54 7.46 -11.77
N THR A 62 37.34 7.77 -12.78
CA THR A 62 37.93 6.79 -13.71
C THR A 62 38.89 5.79 -13.03
N ARG A 63 39.30 6.04 -11.78
CA ARG A 63 40.10 5.09 -10.98
C ARG A 63 39.27 4.17 -10.09
N ASN A 64 37.95 4.37 -10.00
CA ASN A 64 37.08 3.50 -9.22
C ASN A 64 36.84 2.19 -9.98
N ILE A 65 37.52 1.13 -9.56
CA ILE A 65 37.29 -0.21 -10.05
C ILE A 65 36.20 -0.85 -9.19
N LEU A 66 35.09 -1.22 -9.85
CA LEU A 66 34.02 -1.99 -9.23
C LEU A 66 34.46 -3.45 -9.17
N ASP A 67 35.01 -3.84 -8.01
CA ASP A 67 35.39 -5.22 -7.73
C ASP A 67 34.16 -6.05 -7.32
N ALA A 68 34.22 -7.36 -7.55
CA ALA A 68 33.16 -8.30 -7.22
C ALA A 68 32.83 -8.24 -5.72
N GLU A 69 33.84 -8.16 -4.86
CA GLU A 69 33.67 -8.02 -3.41
C GLU A 69 32.81 -6.79 -3.05
N LYS A 70 33.14 -5.61 -3.59
CA LYS A 70 32.41 -4.38 -3.33
C LYS A 70 30.97 -4.45 -3.84
N ALA A 71 30.76 -5.06 -5.01
CA ALA A 71 29.43 -5.24 -5.59
C ALA A 71 28.55 -6.16 -4.72
N PHE A 72 29.07 -7.32 -4.30
CA PHE A 72 28.33 -8.27 -3.47
C PHE A 72 28.04 -7.74 -2.06
N VAL A 73 29.00 -7.04 -1.43
CA VAL A 73 28.79 -6.39 -0.12
C VAL A 73 27.70 -5.32 -0.23
N SER A 74 27.76 -4.47 -1.26
CA SER A 74 26.76 -3.42 -1.48
C SER A 74 25.35 -3.99 -1.74
N LEU A 75 25.23 -5.03 -2.57
CA LEU A 75 23.95 -5.73 -2.79
C LEU A 75 23.38 -6.30 -1.49
N SER A 76 24.23 -6.90 -0.66
CA SER A 76 23.82 -7.47 0.63
C SER A 76 23.30 -6.39 1.58
N LEU A 77 23.99 -5.25 1.66
CA LEU A 77 23.55 -4.09 2.45
C LEU A 77 22.22 -3.53 1.94
N PHE A 78 22.05 -3.37 0.63
CA PHE A 78 20.78 -2.93 0.05
C PHE A 78 19.65 -3.89 0.38
N ASN A 79 19.88 -5.21 0.32
CA ASN A 79 18.87 -6.21 0.66
C ASN A 79 18.42 -6.10 2.12
N ILE A 80 19.35 -5.92 3.06
CA ILE A 80 19.03 -5.74 4.48
C ILE A 80 18.24 -4.44 4.70
N LEU A 81 18.60 -3.36 3.99
CA LEU A 81 17.95 -2.05 4.13
C LEU A 81 16.52 -2.02 3.57
N ARG A 82 16.14 -2.94 2.67
CA ARG A 82 14.77 -2.98 2.12
C ARG A 82 13.70 -3.11 3.20
N PHE A 83 13.92 -3.99 4.17
CA PHE A 83 12.96 -4.25 5.24
C PHE A 83 12.62 -3.00 6.07
N PRO A 84 13.61 -2.29 6.68
CA PRO A 84 13.31 -1.08 7.44
C PRO A 84 12.71 0.01 6.54
N MET A 85 13.13 0.13 5.27
CA MET A 85 12.54 1.08 4.33
C MET A 85 11.05 0.81 4.03
N SER A 86 10.62 -0.46 3.91
CA SER A 86 9.18 -0.79 3.86
C SER A 86 8.46 -0.53 5.17
N MET A 87 9.12 -0.80 6.29
CA MET A 87 8.48 -0.80 7.60
C MET A 87 8.23 0.63 8.10
N LEU A 88 9.11 1.58 7.78
CA LEU A 88 8.97 2.98 8.18
C LEU A 88 7.61 3.60 7.81
N PRO A 89 7.16 3.62 6.54
CA PRO A 89 5.86 4.19 6.19
C PRO A 89 4.70 3.43 6.82
N GLN A 90 4.81 2.11 6.99
CA GLN A 90 3.77 1.32 7.67
C GLN A 90 3.64 1.71 9.14
N VAL A 91 4.76 1.86 9.84
CA VAL A 91 4.77 2.29 11.24
C VAL A 91 4.20 3.69 11.38
N ILE A 92 4.55 4.62 10.49
CA ILE A 92 3.97 5.97 10.48
C ILE A 92 2.45 5.90 10.30
N SER A 93 1.96 5.12 9.33
CA SER A 93 0.52 4.94 9.11
C SER A 93 -0.18 4.34 10.33
N ASN A 94 0.43 3.35 10.97
CA ASN A 94 -0.12 2.70 12.15
C ASN A 94 -0.22 3.67 13.33
N ILE A 95 0.81 4.50 13.51
CA ILE A 95 0.83 5.55 14.54
C ILE A 95 -0.33 6.53 14.32
N VAL A 96 -0.54 7.00 13.08
CA VAL A 96 -1.65 7.89 12.74
C VAL A 96 -3.01 7.26 13.05
N GLN A 97 -3.22 6.00 12.67
CA GLN A 97 -4.47 5.28 12.96
C GLN A 97 -4.72 5.12 14.47
N VAL A 98 -3.67 4.85 15.25
CA VAL A 98 -3.77 4.75 16.72
C VAL A 98 -4.15 6.11 17.33
N PHE A 99 -3.61 7.20 16.81
CA PHE A 99 -3.99 8.54 17.25
C PHE A 99 -5.46 8.83 16.97
N GLU A 100 -5.94 8.55 15.76
CA GLU A 100 -7.36 8.71 15.40
C GLU A 100 -8.29 7.91 16.33
N PHE A 101 -7.96 6.63 16.57
CA PHE A 101 -8.73 5.78 17.45
C PHE A 101 -8.79 6.33 18.90
N LYS A 102 -7.67 6.87 19.40
CA LYS A 102 -7.60 7.49 20.72
C LYS A 102 -8.53 8.72 20.82
N TYR A 103 -8.54 9.60 19.83
CA TYR A 103 -9.42 10.78 19.83
C TYR A 103 -10.90 10.38 19.79
N LEU A 104 -11.26 9.42 18.94
CA LEU A 104 -12.62 8.89 18.87
C LEU A 104 -13.09 8.34 20.23
N LEU A 105 -12.23 7.59 20.92
CA LEU A 105 -12.54 7.00 22.22
C LEU A 105 -12.72 8.07 23.31
N LEU A 106 -11.89 9.12 23.30
CA LEU A 106 -12.04 10.28 24.17
C LEU A 106 -13.35 11.03 23.92
N ASP A 107 -13.71 11.26 22.66
CA ASP A 107 -14.98 11.92 22.29
C ASP A 107 -16.19 11.12 22.77
N ILE A 108 -16.19 9.80 22.58
CA ILE A 108 -17.26 8.91 23.06
C ILE A 108 -17.35 8.96 24.59
N LEU A 109 -16.23 8.89 25.30
CA LEU A 109 -16.20 8.95 26.76
C LEU A 109 -16.70 10.30 27.30
N MET A 110 -16.29 11.41 26.70
CA MET A 110 -16.78 12.74 27.08
C MET A 110 -18.28 12.89 26.85
N HIS A 111 -18.81 12.29 25.77
CA HIS A 111 -20.25 12.29 25.50
C HIS A 111 -21.04 11.44 26.51
N LEU A 112 -20.45 10.35 27.01
CA LEU A 112 -21.05 9.48 28.03
C LEU A 112 -21.01 10.10 29.43
N VAL A 113 -19.94 10.82 29.79
CA VAL A 113 -19.80 11.49 31.11
C VAL A 113 -20.65 12.77 31.20
N ARG A 114 -20.99 13.39 30.06
CA ARG A 114 -21.83 14.59 30.00
C ARG A 114 -23.35 14.27 30.03
N LYS A 115 -23.75 13.00 29.96
CA LYS A 115 -25.12 12.52 30.17
C LYS A 115 -25.30 12.00 31.59
#